data_AF-A0A444I148-F1
#
_entry.id   AF-A0A444I148-F1
#
_cell.length_a   1.000
_cell.length_b   1.000
_cell.length_c   1.000
_cell.angle_alpha   90.00
_cell.angle_beta   90.00
_cell.angle_gamma   90.00
#
_symmetry.space_group_name_H-M   'P 1'
#
loop_
_entity.id
_entity.type
_entity.pdbx_description
1 polymer ?
#
loop_
_entity_poly.entity_id
_entity_poly.type
_entity_poly.pdbx_seq_one_letter_code
_entity_poly.pdbx_strand_id
1 'polypeptide(L)' 'MTIELNYDQAEELVAKERQAGIRRLQASLERDGSSDCQDCEKEIEPARREAMPSATRCIACQTRSEQRMRRKR' A
#
# COMPACT_ATOMS: atom_id res chain seq x y z
N MET A 1 -32.16 8.30 24.43
CA MET A 1 -31.46 9.14 23.44
C MET A 1 -29.93 9.03 23.48
N THR A 2 -29.33 8.21 24.35
CA THR A 2 -27.86 8.04 24.39
C THR A 2 -27.36 6.95 23.43
N ILE A 3 -28.18 5.94 23.16
CA ILE A 3 -27.81 4.79 22.36
C ILE A 3 -27.63 5.15 20.87
N GLU A 4 -28.56 5.92 20.27
CA GLU A 4 -28.46 6.34 18.87
C GLU A 4 -27.25 7.24 18.63
N LEU A 5 -27.01 8.22 19.52
CA LEU A 5 -25.81 9.07 19.45
C LEU A 5 -24.50 8.27 19.51
N ASN A 6 -24.47 7.19 20.32
CA ASN A 6 -23.29 6.32 20.40
C ASN A 6 -23.09 5.54 19.09
N TYR A 7 -24.17 5.13 18.42
CA TYR A 7 -24.08 4.46 17.12
C TYR A 7 -23.59 5.42 16.03
N ASP A 8 -24.15 6.63 15.96
CA ASP A 8 -23.70 7.65 14.99
C ASP A 8 -22.21 7.97 15.15
N GLN A 9 -21.73 8.11 16.40
CA GLN A 9 -20.32 8.33 16.69
C GLN A 9 -19.45 7.13 16.28
N ALA A 10 -19.92 5.91 16.52
CA ALA A 10 -19.19 4.70 16.13
C ALA A 10 -19.05 4.60 14.60
N GLU A 11 -20.11 4.91 13.85
CA GLU A 11 -20.08 4.93 12.39
C GLU A 11 -19.11 5.98 11.85
N GLU A 12 -19.11 7.19 12.43
CA GLU A 12 -18.19 8.25 12.03
C GLU A 12 -16.73 7.85 12.26
N LEU A 13 -16.43 7.19 13.39
CA LEU A 13 -15.09 6.68 13.68
C LEU A 13 -14.66 5.62 12.67
N VAL A 14 -15.52 4.65 12.36
CA VAL A 14 -15.24 3.61 11.34
C VAL A 14 -14.98 4.26 9.97
N ALA A 15 -15.79 5.24 9.57
CA ALA A 15 -15.60 5.96 8.32
C ALA A 15 -14.25 6.70 8.29
N LYS A 16 -13.88 7.39 9.38
CA LYS A 16 -12.60 8.09 9.50
C LYS A 16 -11.41 7.13 9.42
N GLU A 17 -11.46 6.01 10.13
CA GLU A 17 -10.40 5.01 10.11
C GLU A 17 -10.22 4.38 8.74
N ARG A 18 -11.34 4.04 8.07
CA ARG A 18 -11.32 3.52 6.70
C ARG A 18 -10.67 4.52 5.75
N GLN A 19 -11.09 5.78 5.79
CA GLN A 19 -10.51 6.82 4.95
C GLN A 19 -9.03 7.05 5.26
N ALA A 20 -8.62 7.03 6.53
CA ALA A 20 -7.23 7.14 6.93
C ALA A 20 -6.38 5.96 6.40
N GLY A 21 -6.93 4.75 6.40
CA GLY A 21 -6.31 3.57 5.76
C GLY A 21 -6.09 3.78 4.26
N ILE A 22 -7.15 4.20 3.55
CA ILE A 22 -7.09 4.45 2.10
C ILE A 22 -6.06 5.53 1.77
N ARG A 23 -6.09 6.68 2.48
CA ARG A 23 -5.14 7.79 2.26
C ARG A 23 -3.68 7.35 2.45
N ARG A 24 -3.39 6.51 3.46
CA ARG A 24 -2.04 5.97 3.66
C ARG A 24 -1.57 5.12 2.49
N LEU A 25 -2.45 4.30 1.92
CA LEU A 25 -2.12 3.48 0.74
C LEU A 25 -1.95 4.35 -0.50
N GLN A 26 -2.81 5.34 -0.72
CA GLN A 26 -2.70 6.27 -1.85
C GLN A 26 -1.38 7.04 -1.82
N ALA A 27 -0.99 7.61 -0.68
CA ALA A 27 0.29 8.30 -0.52
C ALA A 27 1.49 7.39 -0.84
N SER A 28 1.39 6.08 -0.54
CA SER A 28 2.43 5.11 -0.91
C SER A 28 2.48 4.80 -2.41
N LEU A 29 1.41 5.07 -3.17
CA LEU A 29 1.34 4.84 -4.61
C LEU A 29 1.68 6.09 -5.43
N GLU A 30 1.56 7.28 -4.85
CA GLU A 30 1.89 8.57 -5.49
C GLU A 30 3.39 8.86 -5.57
N ARG A 31 4.21 8.10 -4.84
CA ARG A 31 5.67 8.22 -4.89
C ARG A 31 6.24 7.81 -6.24
N ASP A 32 7.34 8.44 -6.63
CA ASP A 32 8.15 7.99 -7.75
C ASP A 32 8.73 6.60 -7.47
N GLY A 33 8.70 5.75 -8.50
CA GLY A 33 9.37 4.46 -8.52
C GLY A 33 10.86 4.60 -8.80
N SER A 34 11.49 3.47 -9.12
CA SER A 34 12.92 3.38 -9.45
C SER A 34 13.11 2.74 -10.82
N SER A 35 14.20 3.08 -11.51
CA SER A 35 14.70 2.31 -12.66
C SER A 35 15.27 0.97 -12.23
N ASP A 36 15.89 0.92 -11.06
CA ASP A 36 16.66 -0.22 -10.57
C ASP A 36 16.05 -0.78 -9.28
N CYS A 37 16.05 -2.10 -9.16
CA CYS A 37 15.49 -2.77 -8.00
C CYS A 37 16.34 -2.53 -6.76
N GLN A 38 15.75 -1.99 -5.69
CA GLN A 38 16.45 -1.72 -4.43
C GLN A 38 16.99 -2.97 -3.69
N ASP A 39 16.57 -4.18 -4.07
CA ASP A 39 16.99 -5.41 -3.38
C ASP A 39 18.05 -6.20 -4.14
N CYS A 40 18.04 -6.16 -5.48
CA CYS A 40 18.93 -6.97 -6.31
C CYS A 40 19.70 -6.18 -7.36
N GLU A 41 19.51 -4.85 -7.39
CA GLU A 41 20.25 -3.90 -8.23
C GLU A 41 20.13 -4.14 -9.73
N LYS A 42 19.16 -4.96 -10.15
CA LYS A 42 18.81 -5.20 -11.56
C LYS A 42 17.78 -4.18 -12.02
N GLU A 43 17.83 -3.85 -13.30
CA GLU A 43 16.83 -2.99 -13.94
C GLU A 43 15.41 -3.58 -13.76
N ILE A 44 14.45 -2.70 -13.45
CA ILE A 44 13.03 -3.02 -13.37
C ILE A 44 12.43 -3.02 -14.77
N GLU A 45 11.80 -4.14 -15.12
CA GLU A 45 11.14 -4.35 -16.40
C GLU A 45 10.27 -3.14 -16.80
N PRO A 46 10.41 -2.60 -18.03
CA PRO A 46 9.63 -1.44 -18.46
C PRO A 46 8.12 -1.61 -18.28
N ALA A 47 7.59 -2.80 -18.62
CA ALA A 47 6.18 -3.14 -18.42
C ALA A 47 5.73 -3.02 -16.96
N ARG A 48 6.64 -3.29 -15.99
CA ARG A 48 6.35 -3.13 -14.56
C ARG A 48 6.31 -1.65 -14.15
N ARG A 49 7.21 -0.83 -14.68
CA ARG A 49 7.25 0.62 -14.43
C ARG A 49 6.02 1.32 -15.03
N GLU A 50 5.56 0.88 -16.19
CA GLU A 50 4.34 1.40 -16.82
C GLU A 50 3.08 1.00 -16.03
N ALA A 51 2.96 -0.28 -15.65
CA ALA A 51 1.81 -0.76 -14.89
C ALA A 51 1.76 -0.22 -13.45
N MET A 52 2.92 0.06 -12.85
CA MET A 52 3.05 0.56 -11.49
C MET A 52 4.20 1.57 -11.40
N PRO A 53 3.94 2.86 -11.67
CA PRO A 53 4.96 3.91 -11.67
C PRO A 53 5.72 4.07 -10.34
N SER A 54 5.09 3.69 -9.22
CA SER A 54 5.68 3.72 -7.88
C SER A 54 6.52 2.48 -7.52
N ALA A 55 6.73 1.56 -8.46
CA ALA A 55 7.48 0.34 -8.20
C ALA A 55 8.96 0.62 -7.91
N THR A 56 9.46 0.11 -6.77
CA THR A 56 10.86 0.20 -6.33
C THR A 56 11.58 -1.15 -6.31
N ARG A 57 10.87 -2.23 -6.65
CA ARG A 57 11.38 -3.61 -6.74
C ARG A 57 10.94 -4.27 -8.02
N CYS A 58 11.77 -5.16 -8.55
CA CYS A 58 11.37 -6.07 -9.61
C CYS A 58 10.30 -7.06 -9.10
N ILE A 59 9.56 -7.69 -10.01
CA ILE A 59 8.44 -8.57 -9.68
C ILE A 59 8.86 -9.75 -8.78
N ALA A 60 10.05 -10.32 -9.02
CA ALA A 60 10.58 -11.43 -8.23
C ALA A 60 10.89 -11.01 -6.78
N CYS A 61 11.55 -9.87 -6.58
CA CYS A 61 11.88 -9.35 -5.25
C CYS A 61 10.60 -8.91 -4.50
N GLN A 62 9.66 -8.26 -5.20
CA GLN A 62 8.36 -7.90 -4.63
C GLN A 62 7.59 -9.13 -4.14
N THR A 63 7.48 -10.18 -4.96
CA THR A 63 6.79 -11.43 -4.60
C THR A 63 7.41 -12.07 -3.36
N ARG A 64 8.74 -12.14 -3.28
CA ARG A 64 9.45 -12.66 -2.10
C ARG A 64 9.22 -11.81 -0.86
N SER A 65 9.22 -10.48 -1.00
CA SER A 65 8.94 -9.56 0.09
C SER A 65 7.52 -9.77 0.65
N GLU A 66 6.51 -9.85 -0.20
CA GLU A 66 5.11 -10.06 0.20
C GLU A 66 4.90 -11.42 0.87
N GLN A 67 5.54 -12.48 0.35
CA GLN A 67 5.53 -13.80 1.01
C GLN A 67 6.12 -13.74 2.42
N ARG A 68 7.23 -13.01 2.62
CA ARG A 68 7.83 -12.80 3.95
C ARG A 68 6.91 -12.01 4.88
N MET A 69 6.26 -10.95 4.38
CA MET A 69 5.30 -10.18 5.17
C MET A 69 4.10 -11.02 5.60
N ARG A 70 3.55 -11.83 4.69
CA ARG A 70 2.43 -12.74 5.00
C ARG A 70 2.78 -13.76 6.06
N ARG A 71 4.02 -14.26 6.09
CA ARG A 71 4.50 -15.20 7.14
C ARG A 71 4.73 -14.54 8.50
N LYS A 72 4.98 -13.24 8.53
CA LYS A 72 5.25 -12.47 9.76
C LYS A 72 3.99 -11.91 10.43
N ARG A 73 2.85 -12.03 9.77
CA ARG A 73 1.57 -11.47 10.19
C ARG A 73 0.68 -12.56 10.75
#